data_AF-A0A849FJT8-F1
#
_entry.id   AF-A0A849FJT8-F1
#
_cell.length_a   1.000
_cell.length_b   1.000
_cell.length_c   1.000
_cell.angle_alpha   90.00
_cell.angle_beta   90.00
_cell.angle_gamma   90.00
#
_symmetry.space_group_name_H-M   'P 1'
#
loop_
_entity.id
_entity.type
_entity.pdbx_description
1 polymer ?
#
loop_
_entity_poly.entity_id
_entity_poly.type
_entity_poly.pdbx_seq_one_letter_code
_entity_poly.pdbx_strand_id
1 'polypeptide(L)'
;MNNSNKSLFSEFNPVTKQEWMEKVSIDLKGADFDKKLVWKNLSKIKIQPFYNAEDKQDHIKNTGENSQSLINYRSIIVSTEEKANQLAVKAIDEGINGLLFTVDKNNAVAKLLKGIDLNEIVVSFCIKSDVVKFASDFFGYAKKNTIPAENLKGYLDTELITNYLTEGSIDELQFDQAAEVIKLAAAYPNYKVLTISGSEYLDSGANQVQEVAYTLGSLVFLIEKLKARGCSEQEIFDKLNFKLAIGSEYFVEIGKFRAFNSLLHEIAAKYGITEYTHTIIAKTSIWSKSVTDPQTNLLRATTEAMSAILGNVDA
;
A
#
# COMPACT_ATOMS: atom_id res chain seq x y z
N MET A 1 44.96 9.17 4.48
CA MET A 1 44.73 9.33 3.03
C MET A 1 43.68 8.32 2.62
N ASN A 2 42.44 8.76 2.38
CA ASN A 2 41.43 7.89 1.79
C ASN A 2 41.84 7.61 0.35
N ASN A 3 42.01 6.33 0.00
CA ASN A 3 42.39 5.87 -1.34
C ASN A 3 41.16 5.92 -2.28
N SER A 4 40.54 7.08 -2.42
CA SER A 4 39.30 7.28 -3.21
C SER A 4 39.50 7.12 -4.73
N ASN A 5 40.73 6.91 -5.20
CA ASN A 5 41.08 6.80 -6.62
C ASN A 5 41.53 5.38 -7.06
N LYS A 6 41.46 4.36 -6.19
CA LYS A 6 41.72 2.99 -6.65
C LYS A 6 40.42 2.36 -7.17
N SER A 7 40.27 2.38 -8.49
CA SER A 7 39.28 1.55 -9.17
C SER A 7 39.57 0.08 -8.84
N LEU A 8 38.64 -0.59 -8.17
CA LEU A 8 38.72 -2.02 -7.96
C LEU A 8 38.63 -2.73 -9.32
N PHE A 9 39.39 -3.81 -9.50
CA PHE A 9 39.39 -4.63 -10.71
C PHE A 9 39.93 -3.98 -11.99
N SER A 10 40.66 -2.85 -11.91
CA SER A 10 41.27 -2.19 -13.08
C SER A 10 42.33 -3.03 -13.81
N GLU A 11 42.81 -4.10 -13.18
CA GLU A 11 43.77 -5.05 -13.75
C GLU A 11 43.09 -6.13 -14.61
N PHE A 12 41.75 -6.21 -14.61
CA PHE A 12 40.97 -7.18 -15.37
C PHE A 12 40.15 -6.49 -16.46
N ASN A 13 40.02 -7.16 -17.60
CA ASN A 13 39.08 -6.71 -18.63
C ASN A 13 37.64 -6.89 -18.15
N PRO A 14 36.70 -6.01 -18.53
CA PRO A 14 35.28 -6.22 -18.31
C PRO A 14 34.84 -7.54 -18.95
N VAL A 15 34.05 -8.33 -18.21
CA VAL A 15 33.49 -9.60 -18.70
C VAL A 15 32.14 -9.34 -19.34
N THR A 16 31.99 -9.78 -20.58
CA THR A 16 30.75 -9.67 -21.35
C THR A 16 29.70 -10.68 -20.89
N LYS A 17 28.44 -10.41 -21.22
CA LYS A 17 27.33 -11.33 -20.99
C LYS A 17 27.55 -12.66 -21.70
N GLN A 18 28.13 -12.62 -22.91
CA GLN A 18 28.44 -13.82 -23.67
C GLN A 18 29.44 -14.71 -22.93
N GLU A 19 30.55 -14.16 -22.44
CA GLU A 19 31.56 -14.92 -21.69
C GLU A 19 30.97 -15.56 -20.42
N TRP A 20 30.09 -14.84 -19.73
CA TRP A 20 29.32 -15.40 -18.61
C TRP A 20 28.43 -16.57 -19.05
N MET A 21 27.69 -16.43 -20.16
CA MET A 21 26.80 -17.47 -20.67
C MET A 21 27.57 -18.72 -21.15
N GLU A 22 28.75 -18.54 -21.75
CA GLU A 22 29.64 -19.64 -22.13
C GLU A 22 30.08 -20.44 -20.91
N LYS A 23 30.46 -19.74 -19.83
CA LYS A 23 30.84 -20.39 -18.58
C LYS A 23 29.67 -21.13 -17.93
N VAL A 24 28.48 -20.52 -17.89
CA VAL A 24 27.26 -21.17 -17.40
C VAL A 24 26.93 -22.42 -18.21
N SER A 25 27.08 -22.37 -19.54
CA SER A 25 26.81 -23.50 -20.42
C SER A 25 27.73 -24.69 -20.15
N ILE A 26 29.02 -24.43 -19.88
CA ILE A 26 29.98 -25.44 -19.45
C ILE A 26 29.53 -26.09 -18.13
N ASP A 27 29.14 -25.27 -17.16
CA ASP A 27 28.76 -25.74 -15.81
C ASP A 27 27.42 -26.50 -15.83
N LEU A 28 26.53 -26.18 -16.78
CA LEU A 28 25.27 -26.90 -17.02
C LEU A 28 25.45 -28.28 -17.66
N LYS A 29 26.63 -28.63 -18.19
CA LYS A 29 26.94 -29.95 -18.78
C LYS A 29 25.91 -30.41 -19.81
N GLY A 30 25.47 -29.50 -20.68
CA GLY A 30 24.47 -29.76 -21.72
C GLY A 30 23.01 -29.70 -21.26
N ALA A 31 22.75 -29.34 -20.00
CA ALA A 31 21.39 -29.04 -19.56
C ALA A 31 20.88 -27.71 -20.14
N ASP A 32 19.59 -27.65 -20.42
CA ASP A 32 18.92 -26.47 -20.98
C ASP A 32 18.87 -25.32 -19.94
N PHE A 33 19.43 -24.17 -20.30
CA PHE A 33 19.51 -22.98 -19.43
C PHE A 33 18.14 -22.48 -18.99
N ASP A 34 17.20 -22.32 -19.93
CA ASP A 34 15.87 -21.77 -19.67
C ASP A 34 15.02 -22.68 -18.78
N LYS A 35 15.21 -24.00 -18.88
CA LYS A 35 14.52 -24.98 -18.03
C LYS A 35 15.17 -25.11 -16.65
N LYS A 36 16.47 -24.85 -16.52
CA LYS A 36 17.22 -25.08 -15.28
C LYS A 36 17.35 -23.83 -14.40
N LEU A 37 17.60 -22.68 -14.99
CA LEU A 37 18.02 -21.48 -14.26
C LEU A 37 17.05 -20.31 -14.36
N VAL A 38 16.22 -20.25 -15.41
CA VAL A 38 15.21 -19.20 -15.52
C VAL A 38 14.01 -19.54 -14.64
N TRP A 39 13.82 -18.75 -13.59
CA TRP A 39 12.67 -18.90 -12.72
C TRP A 39 11.43 -18.30 -13.39
N LYS A 40 10.33 -19.05 -13.37
CA LYS A 40 9.02 -18.60 -13.85
C LYS A 40 8.07 -18.59 -12.67
N ASN A 41 7.73 -17.40 -12.19
CA ASN A 41 6.79 -17.26 -11.08
C ASN A 41 5.34 -17.51 -11.53
N LEU A 42 4.39 -17.44 -10.59
CA LEU A 42 2.96 -17.66 -10.87
C LEU A 42 2.38 -16.64 -11.87
N SER A 43 2.94 -15.43 -11.92
CA SER A 43 2.62 -14.40 -12.91
C SER A 43 3.21 -14.66 -14.30
N LYS A 44 3.91 -15.79 -14.50
CA LYS A 44 4.62 -16.15 -15.74
C LYS A 44 5.73 -15.17 -16.12
N ILE A 45 6.19 -14.35 -15.16
CA ILE A 45 7.35 -13.48 -15.35
C ILE A 45 8.59 -14.37 -15.37
N LYS A 46 9.42 -14.21 -16.40
CA LYS A 46 10.71 -14.90 -16.51
C LYS A 46 11.78 -14.07 -15.80
N ILE A 47 12.28 -14.59 -14.68
CA ILE A 47 13.33 -13.96 -13.90
C ILE A 47 14.65 -14.64 -14.24
N GLN A 48 15.58 -13.86 -14.77
CA GLN A 48 16.89 -14.34 -15.16
C GLN A 48 17.75 -14.60 -13.93
N PRO A 49 18.64 -15.60 -13.95
CA PRO A 49 19.53 -15.90 -12.83
C PRO A 49 20.57 -14.79 -12.58
N PHE A 50 20.80 -13.92 -13.56
CA PHE A 50 21.62 -12.73 -13.43
C PHE A 50 21.15 -11.63 -14.40
N TYR A 51 21.47 -10.39 -14.03
CA TYR A 51 21.31 -9.19 -14.86
C TYR A 51 22.63 -8.43 -14.85
N ASN A 52 23.01 -7.79 -15.95
CA ASN A 52 24.23 -6.98 -16.03
C ASN A 52 23.98 -5.65 -16.79
N ALA A 53 25.03 -4.87 -17.01
CA ALA A 53 24.92 -3.57 -17.68
C ALA A 53 24.52 -3.67 -19.18
N GLU A 54 24.66 -4.84 -19.80
CA GLU A 54 24.20 -5.09 -21.17
C GLU A 54 22.69 -5.38 -21.24
N ASP A 55 22.05 -5.69 -20.10
CA ASP A 55 20.61 -5.82 -20.05
C ASP A 55 19.93 -4.46 -20.19
N LYS A 56 19.05 -4.34 -21.18
CA LYS A 56 18.30 -3.11 -21.44
C LYS A 56 17.46 -2.75 -20.22
N GLN A 57 17.68 -1.56 -19.68
CA GLN A 57 16.89 -1.00 -18.58
C GLN A 57 15.92 0.04 -19.13
N ASP A 58 14.69 -0.37 -19.41
CA ASP A 58 13.60 0.59 -19.62
C ASP A 58 13.13 1.07 -18.24
N HIS A 59 13.65 2.20 -17.79
CA HIS A 59 13.28 2.77 -16.50
C HIS A 59 11.86 3.34 -16.55
N ILE A 60 10.94 2.68 -15.85
CA ILE A 60 9.62 3.23 -15.56
C ILE A 60 9.75 4.50 -14.70
N LYS A 61 8.87 5.47 -14.93
CA LYS A 61 8.82 6.75 -14.21
C LYS A 61 7.80 6.66 -13.07
N ASN A 62 7.80 7.66 -12.18
CA ASN A 62 6.81 7.79 -11.12
C ASN A 62 6.68 6.53 -10.25
N THR A 63 7.80 5.92 -9.85
CA THR A 63 7.81 4.68 -9.07
C THR A 63 7.62 4.87 -7.56
N GLY A 64 7.15 6.03 -7.14
CA GLY A 64 7.20 6.49 -5.75
C GLY A 64 8.60 6.90 -5.30
N GLU A 65 8.67 7.48 -4.12
CA GLU A 65 9.89 7.90 -3.44
C GLU A 65 10.02 7.18 -2.11
N ASN A 66 11.25 6.90 -1.66
CA ASN A 66 11.45 6.32 -0.34
C ASN A 66 10.89 7.29 0.70
N SER A 67 9.88 6.86 1.45
CA SER A 67 9.37 7.67 2.56
C SER A 67 10.49 7.94 3.55
N GLN A 68 10.70 9.21 3.90
CA GLN A 68 11.65 9.59 4.94
C GLN A 68 11.17 9.16 6.35
N SER A 69 9.88 8.83 6.49
CA SER A 69 9.27 8.39 7.73
C SER A 69 8.17 7.37 7.43
N LEU A 70 8.45 6.10 7.72
CA LEU A 70 7.46 5.03 7.60
C LEU A 70 6.43 5.10 8.74
N ILE A 71 5.14 4.99 8.40
CA ILE A 71 4.07 4.88 9.39
C ILE A 71 3.87 3.39 9.71
N ASN A 72 4.07 2.99 10.96
CA ASN A 72 3.78 1.64 11.42
C ASN A 72 2.44 1.64 12.14
N TYR A 73 1.44 0.94 11.59
CA TYR A 73 0.11 0.90 12.15
C TYR A 73 -0.09 -0.18 13.22
N ARG A 74 -0.63 0.21 14.37
CA ARG A 74 -1.30 -0.71 15.30
C ARG A 74 -2.79 -0.79 14.99
N SER A 75 -3.26 -1.98 14.61
CA SER A 75 -4.69 -2.25 14.47
C SER A 75 -5.37 -2.44 15.83
N ILE A 76 -6.49 -1.75 16.05
CA ILE A 76 -7.27 -1.75 17.28
C ILE A 76 -8.75 -1.95 16.94
N ILE A 77 -9.30 -3.10 17.30
CA ILE A 77 -10.74 -3.36 17.19
C ILE A 77 -11.45 -2.71 18.37
N VAL A 78 -12.38 -1.79 18.09
CA VAL A 78 -13.08 -1.03 19.12
C VAL A 78 -14.20 -1.87 19.73
N SER A 79 -13.99 -2.35 20.96
CA SER A 79 -15.04 -2.99 21.77
C SER A 79 -15.79 -1.96 22.63
N THR A 80 -15.04 -1.10 23.30
CA THR A 80 -15.49 0.09 24.04
C THR A 80 -14.49 1.20 23.81
N GLU A 81 -14.93 2.45 23.79
CA GLU A 81 -14.06 3.60 23.52
C GLU A 81 -12.92 3.70 24.54
N GLU A 82 -13.19 3.44 25.81
CA GLU A 82 -12.18 3.52 26.88
C GLU A 82 -11.08 2.47 26.72
N LYS A 83 -11.44 1.20 26.44
CA LYS A 83 -10.44 0.13 26.20
C LYS A 83 -9.64 0.38 24.92
N ALA A 84 -10.28 0.82 23.85
CA ALA A 84 -9.61 1.12 22.60
C ALA A 84 -8.61 2.28 22.77
N ASN A 85 -8.99 3.33 23.50
CA ASN A 85 -8.10 4.43 23.84
C ASN A 85 -6.90 3.97 24.70
N GLN A 86 -7.12 3.12 25.70
CA GLN A 86 -6.01 2.55 26.51
C GLN A 86 -5.02 1.76 25.65
N LEU A 87 -5.51 0.96 24.70
CA LEU A 87 -4.65 0.24 23.77
C LEU A 87 -3.89 1.18 22.83
N ALA A 88 -4.52 2.26 22.39
CA ALA A 88 -3.92 3.26 21.52
C ALA A 88 -2.79 4.03 22.21
N VAL A 89 -3.04 4.53 23.43
CA VAL A 89 -2.02 5.22 24.24
C VAL A 89 -0.84 4.29 24.51
N LYS A 90 -1.12 3.04 24.91
CA LYS A 90 -0.07 2.04 25.12
C LYS A 90 0.76 1.80 23.85
N ALA A 91 0.13 1.73 22.69
CA ALA A 91 0.84 1.52 21.43
C ALA A 91 1.78 2.69 21.12
N ILE A 92 1.32 3.93 21.34
CA ILE A 92 2.14 5.14 21.18
C ILE A 92 3.35 5.10 22.13
N ASP A 93 3.13 4.74 23.40
CA ASP A 93 4.19 4.59 24.40
C ASP A 93 5.23 3.51 24.00
N GLU A 94 4.81 2.50 23.22
CA GLU A 94 5.67 1.44 22.67
C GLU A 94 6.36 1.85 21.35
N GLY A 95 6.20 3.10 20.89
CA GLY A 95 6.87 3.66 19.72
C GLY A 95 6.09 3.55 18.40
N ILE A 96 4.80 3.22 18.46
CA ILE A 96 3.93 3.23 17.28
C ILE A 96 3.55 4.66 16.90
N ASN A 97 3.65 4.98 15.61
CA ASN A 97 3.31 6.31 15.05
C ASN A 97 2.04 6.31 14.18
N GLY A 98 1.40 5.15 14.00
CA GLY A 98 0.13 4.98 13.28
C GLY A 98 -0.89 4.16 14.07
N LEU A 99 -2.14 4.64 14.14
CA LEU A 99 -3.25 3.93 14.76
C LEU A 99 -4.34 3.63 13.75
N LEU A 100 -4.80 2.38 13.67
CA LEU A 100 -5.90 1.97 12.82
C LEU A 100 -7.04 1.44 13.70
N PHE A 101 -8.10 2.22 13.88
CA PHE A 101 -9.27 1.79 14.63
C PHE A 101 -10.30 1.13 13.71
N THR A 102 -10.78 -0.06 14.07
CA THR A 102 -11.95 -0.66 13.43
C THR A 102 -13.18 -0.36 14.27
N VAL A 103 -14.11 0.41 13.72
CA VAL A 103 -15.36 0.83 14.39
C VAL A 103 -16.57 0.18 13.73
N ASP A 104 -17.44 -0.41 14.55
CA ASP A 104 -18.61 -1.18 14.11
C ASP A 104 -19.95 -0.42 14.27
N LYS A 105 -19.92 0.74 14.94
CA LYS A 105 -21.04 1.65 15.19
C LYS A 105 -20.52 3.08 15.31
N ASN A 106 -21.43 4.07 15.42
CA ASN A 106 -21.02 5.45 15.71
C ASN A 106 -20.45 5.62 17.14
N ASN A 107 -19.20 5.20 17.33
CA ASN A 107 -18.44 5.36 18.57
C ASN A 107 -18.09 6.84 18.81
N ALA A 108 -17.97 7.22 20.09
CA ALA A 108 -17.64 8.59 20.44
C ALA A 108 -16.16 8.91 20.16
N VAL A 109 -15.89 9.61 19.05
CA VAL A 109 -14.53 10.01 18.62
C VAL A 109 -13.72 10.68 19.74
N ALA A 110 -14.34 11.60 20.49
CA ALA A 110 -13.67 12.32 21.57
C ALA A 110 -13.17 11.41 22.71
N LYS A 111 -13.82 10.26 22.92
CA LYS A 111 -13.35 9.27 23.90
C LYS A 111 -12.23 8.40 23.33
N LEU A 112 -12.35 7.99 22.07
CA LEU A 112 -11.33 7.19 21.37
C LEU A 112 -9.99 7.91 21.30
N LEU A 113 -10.02 9.21 21.01
CA LEU A 113 -8.83 10.03 20.77
C LEU A 113 -8.37 10.84 21.99
N LYS A 114 -8.89 10.51 23.18
CA LYS A 114 -8.53 11.22 24.41
C LYS A 114 -7.03 11.08 24.69
N GLY A 115 -6.33 12.21 24.75
CA GLY A 115 -4.89 12.24 25.04
C GLY A 115 -3.98 11.82 23.89
N ILE A 116 -4.51 11.70 22.67
CA ILE A 116 -3.73 11.40 21.47
C ILE A 116 -3.50 12.72 20.71
N ASP A 117 -2.24 13.07 20.45
CA ASP A 117 -1.89 14.24 19.63
C ASP A 117 -1.93 13.90 18.14
N LEU A 118 -2.92 14.45 17.44
CA LEU A 118 -3.14 14.26 16.01
C LEU A 118 -2.16 15.05 15.13
N ASN A 119 -1.30 15.89 15.71
CA ASN A 119 -0.19 16.53 14.99
C ASN A 119 1.01 15.59 14.82
N GLU A 120 1.18 14.62 15.73
CA GLU A 120 2.31 13.70 15.74
C GLU A 120 1.91 12.29 15.30
N ILE A 121 0.72 11.83 15.73
CA ILE A 121 0.25 10.46 15.49
C ILE A 121 -0.71 10.43 14.30
N VAL A 122 -0.42 9.54 13.35
CA VAL A 122 -1.31 9.28 12.22
C VAL A 122 -2.46 8.40 12.71
N VAL A 123 -3.70 8.84 12.48
CA VAL A 123 -4.89 8.11 12.93
C VAL A 123 -5.78 7.82 11.74
N SER A 124 -6.13 6.55 11.60
CA SER A 124 -6.93 6.02 10.51
C SER A 124 -8.05 5.16 11.05
N PHE A 125 -9.13 5.03 10.27
CA PHE A 125 -10.32 4.29 10.68
C PHE A 125 -10.79 3.35 9.59
N CYS A 126 -11.13 2.12 9.97
CA CYS A 126 -11.96 1.22 9.19
C CYS A 126 -13.38 1.29 9.77
N ILE A 127 -14.33 1.82 9.00
CA ILE A 127 -15.69 2.14 9.45
C ILE A 127 -16.68 1.20 8.79
N LYS A 128 -17.36 0.38 9.59
CA LYS A 128 -18.32 -0.62 9.08
C LYS A 128 -19.75 -0.11 8.97
N SER A 129 -20.12 0.91 9.75
CA SER A 129 -21.48 1.47 9.77
C SER A 129 -21.45 2.95 10.16
N ASP A 130 -22.56 3.66 9.96
CA ASP A 130 -22.69 5.11 10.27
C ASP A 130 -21.61 5.99 9.60
N VAL A 131 -21.09 5.59 8.44
CA VAL A 131 -19.92 6.16 7.75
C VAL A 131 -19.91 7.69 7.73
N VAL A 132 -20.97 8.31 7.20
CA VAL A 132 -21.04 9.78 7.05
C VAL A 132 -21.09 10.48 8.41
N LYS A 133 -21.83 9.91 9.37
CA LYS A 133 -21.99 10.48 10.70
C LYS A 133 -20.67 10.43 11.47
N PHE A 134 -20.00 9.28 11.45
CA PHE A 134 -18.70 9.12 12.10
C PHE A 134 -17.65 10.04 11.47
N ALA A 135 -17.59 10.12 10.14
CA ALA A 135 -16.68 11.02 9.44
C ALA A 135 -16.93 12.49 9.81
N SER A 136 -18.20 12.91 9.87
CA SER A 136 -18.59 14.25 10.31
C SER A 136 -18.17 14.53 11.75
N ASP A 137 -18.40 13.59 12.67
CA ASP A 137 -18.00 13.68 14.08
C ASP A 137 -16.46 13.77 14.20
N PHE A 138 -15.70 13.03 13.38
CA PHE A 138 -14.25 13.05 13.37
C PHE A 138 -13.67 14.36 12.84
N PHE A 139 -14.09 14.83 11.67
CA PHE A 139 -13.62 16.11 11.14
C PHE A 139 -14.11 17.30 11.97
N GLY A 140 -15.28 17.18 12.61
CA GLY A 140 -15.78 18.14 13.60
C GLY A 140 -14.91 18.17 14.86
N TYR A 141 -14.46 17.00 15.35
CA TYR A 141 -13.49 16.91 16.44
C TYR A 141 -12.15 17.54 16.06
N ALA A 142 -11.62 17.26 14.87
CA ALA A 142 -10.37 17.84 14.39
C ALA A 142 -10.44 19.39 14.35
N LYS A 143 -11.51 19.92 13.77
CA LYS A 143 -11.79 21.36 13.72
C LYS A 143 -11.93 21.99 15.11
N LYS A 144 -12.66 21.34 16.02
CA LYS A 144 -12.88 21.82 17.39
C LYS A 144 -11.59 21.90 18.21
N ASN A 145 -10.67 20.96 18.00
CA ASN A 145 -9.37 20.94 18.67
C ASN A 145 -8.30 21.78 17.93
N THR A 146 -8.70 22.56 16.92
CA THR A 146 -7.83 23.49 16.18
C THR A 146 -6.60 22.82 15.56
N ILE A 147 -6.76 21.58 15.07
CA ILE A 147 -5.68 20.87 14.38
C ILE A 147 -5.51 21.50 12.99
N PRO A 148 -4.28 21.95 12.62
CA PRO A 148 -4.01 22.44 11.27
C PRO A 148 -4.36 21.38 10.23
N ALA A 149 -5.00 21.78 9.15
CA ALA A 149 -5.57 20.83 8.20
C ALA A 149 -4.50 19.97 7.50
N GLU A 150 -3.32 20.55 7.31
CA GLU A 150 -2.11 19.90 6.80
C GLU A 150 -1.50 18.89 7.77
N ASN A 151 -1.75 19.01 9.08
CA ASN A 151 -1.21 18.10 10.08
C ASN A 151 -2.06 16.84 10.25
N LEU A 152 -3.35 16.91 9.92
CA LEU A 152 -4.23 15.77 10.02
C LEU A 152 -3.91 14.74 8.92
N LYS A 153 -3.21 13.67 9.32
CA LYS A 153 -2.78 12.56 8.45
C LYS A 153 -3.52 11.28 8.82
N GLY A 154 -3.83 10.49 7.81
CA GLY A 154 -4.46 9.19 7.97
C GLY A 154 -5.42 8.88 6.84
N TYR A 155 -6.22 7.83 7.02
CA TYR A 155 -7.22 7.43 6.04
C TYR A 155 -8.51 6.91 6.66
N LEU A 156 -9.62 7.01 5.90
CA LEU A 156 -10.84 6.23 6.13
C LEU A 156 -10.92 5.07 5.14
N ASP A 157 -11.25 3.89 5.65
CA ASP A 157 -11.58 2.70 4.88
C ASP A 157 -13.02 2.30 5.20
N THR A 158 -13.91 2.41 4.21
CA THR A 158 -15.32 2.01 4.32
C THR A 158 -15.53 0.56 3.85
N GLU A 159 -14.45 -0.14 3.50
CA GLU A 159 -14.45 -1.49 2.95
C GLU A 159 -15.33 -1.62 1.68
N LEU A 160 -15.58 -0.53 0.94
CA LEU A 160 -16.52 -0.52 -0.19
C LEU A 160 -16.19 -1.60 -1.24
N ILE A 161 -14.94 -1.61 -1.73
CA ILE A 161 -14.51 -2.62 -2.71
C ILE A 161 -14.35 -3.99 -2.05
N THR A 162 -13.83 -4.05 -0.83
CA THR A 162 -13.71 -5.30 -0.07
C THR A 162 -15.05 -6.01 0.06
N ASN A 163 -16.09 -5.32 0.53
CA ASN A 163 -17.44 -5.84 0.70
C ASN A 163 -18.03 -6.29 -0.64
N TYR A 164 -17.85 -5.51 -1.71
CA TYR A 164 -18.31 -5.90 -3.04
C TYR A 164 -17.69 -7.23 -3.49
N LEU A 165 -16.39 -7.43 -3.26
CA LEU A 165 -15.69 -8.66 -3.64
C LEU A 165 -16.06 -9.86 -2.76
N THR A 166 -16.24 -9.65 -1.45
CA THR A 166 -16.48 -10.74 -0.50
C THR A 166 -17.95 -11.16 -0.42
N GLU A 167 -18.87 -10.22 -0.62
CA GLU A 167 -20.32 -10.48 -0.54
C GLU A 167 -20.94 -10.72 -1.91
N GLY A 168 -20.30 -10.26 -2.99
CA GLY A 168 -20.81 -10.38 -4.36
C GLY A 168 -22.02 -9.48 -4.66
N SER A 169 -22.33 -8.53 -3.77
CA SER A 169 -23.41 -7.55 -3.92
C SER A 169 -22.88 -6.13 -3.74
N ILE A 170 -23.54 -5.18 -4.38
CA ILE A 170 -23.18 -3.77 -4.30
C ILE A 170 -24.38 -2.96 -3.82
N ASP A 171 -24.15 -2.11 -2.82
CA ASP A 171 -25.15 -1.16 -2.33
C ASP A 171 -24.85 0.22 -2.90
N GLU A 172 -25.77 0.74 -3.71
CA GLU A 172 -25.59 2.06 -4.34
C GLU A 172 -25.50 3.19 -3.31
N LEU A 173 -26.04 3.00 -2.10
CA LEU A 173 -25.93 3.96 -1.00
C LEU A 173 -24.47 4.14 -0.55
N GLN A 174 -23.63 3.13 -0.65
CA GLN A 174 -22.21 3.22 -0.26
C GLN A 174 -21.46 4.26 -1.10
N PHE A 175 -21.83 4.41 -2.38
CA PHE A 175 -21.25 5.43 -3.25
C PHE A 175 -21.74 6.84 -2.89
N ASP A 176 -23.00 6.99 -2.49
CA ASP A 176 -23.53 8.27 -2.01
C ASP A 176 -22.79 8.71 -0.74
N GLN A 177 -22.58 7.75 0.18
CA GLN A 177 -21.80 7.96 1.40
C GLN A 177 -20.34 8.32 1.09
N ALA A 178 -19.69 7.60 0.17
CA ALA A 178 -18.32 7.89 -0.24
C ALA A 178 -18.18 9.30 -0.83
N ALA A 179 -19.11 9.71 -1.70
CA ALA A 179 -19.14 11.07 -2.27
C ALA A 179 -19.29 12.14 -1.18
N GLU A 180 -20.12 11.90 -0.16
CA GLU A 180 -20.29 12.85 0.94
C GLU A 180 -19.05 12.92 1.83
N VAL A 181 -18.41 11.78 2.12
CA VAL A 181 -17.17 11.76 2.92
C VAL A 181 -16.02 12.47 2.18
N ILE A 182 -15.91 12.35 0.85
CA ILE A 182 -14.95 13.11 0.04
C ILE A 182 -15.12 14.61 0.27
N LYS A 183 -16.37 15.12 0.27
CA LYS A 183 -16.66 16.53 0.54
C LYS A 183 -16.28 16.94 1.97
N LEU A 184 -16.59 16.11 2.97
CA LEU A 184 -16.22 16.37 4.36
C LEU A 184 -14.70 16.48 4.55
N ALA A 185 -13.94 15.68 3.80
CA ALA A 185 -12.49 15.67 3.85
C ALA A 185 -11.81 16.74 2.98
N ALA A 186 -12.57 17.54 2.21
CA ALA A 186 -12.02 18.50 1.26
C ALA A 186 -11.02 19.48 1.89
N ALA A 187 -11.28 19.91 3.13
CA ALA A 187 -10.40 20.83 3.86
C ALA A 187 -9.06 20.19 4.29
N TYR A 188 -8.93 18.87 4.33
CA TYR A 188 -7.80 18.14 4.90
C TYR A 188 -7.00 17.41 3.80
N PRO A 189 -5.99 18.04 3.18
CA PRO A 189 -5.31 17.49 1.99
C PRO A 189 -4.58 16.15 2.26
N ASN A 190 -4.00 16.02 3.46
CA ASN A 190 -3.21 14.86 3.86
C ASN A 190 -4.03 13.73 4.47
N TYR A 191 -5.36 13.89 4.50
CA TYR A 191 -6.28 12.85 4.97
C TYR A 191 -7.03 12.22 3.80
N LYS A 192 -6.86 10.91 3.63
CA LYS A 192 -7.44 10.14 2.52
C LYS A 192 -8.76 9.51 2.96
N VAL A 193 -9.71 9.39 2.05
CA VAL A 193 -11.04 8.85 2.42
C VAL A 193 -11.62 7.88 1.41
N LEU A 194 -10.96 7.70 0.27
CA LEU A 194 -11.32 6.70 -0.71
C LEU A 194 -10.25 5.59 -0.68
N THR A 195 -10.48 4.59 0.17
CA THR A 195 -9.58 3.44 0.26
C THR A 195 -9.99 2.34 -0.71
N ILE A 196 -9.03 1.86 -1.51
CA ILE A 196 -9.17 0.73 -2.40
C ILE A 196 -8.21 -0.36 -1.95
N SER A 197 -8.76 -1.48 -1.51
CA SER A 197 -7.99 -2.60 -1.02
C SER A 197 -7.81 -3.66 -2.11
N GLY A 198 -6.56 -4.02 -2.38
CA GLY A 198 -6.16 -5.15 -3.21
C GLY A 198 -5.83 -6.40 -2.41
N SER A 199 -5.73 -6.28 -1.07
CA SER A 199 -5.27 -7.37 -0.21
C SER A 199 -6.11 -8.65 -0.30
N GLU A 200 -7.40 -8.50 -0.55
CA GLU A 200 -8.39 -9.55 -0.69
C GLU A 200 -8.09 -10.43 -1.91
N TYR A 201 -7.56 -9.84 -2.99
CA TYR A 201 -7.18 -10.59 -4.18
C TYR A 201 -6.00 -11.52 -3.88
N LEU A 202 -4.92 -10.99 -3.28
CA LEU A 202 -3.73 -11.79 -2.95
C LEU A 202 -4.06 -12.86 -1.90
N ASP A 203 -4.83 -12.51 -0.86
CA ASP A 203 -5.25 -13.45 0.18
C ASP A 203 -6.22 -14.52 -0.38
N SER A 204 -6.85 -14.28 -1.55
CA SER A 204 -7.67 -15.24 -2.29
C SER A 204 -6.92 -15.98 -3.41
N GLY A 205 -5.59 -15.83 -3.49
CA GLY A 205 -4.73 -16.58 -4.42
C GLY A 205 -4.42 -15.87 -5.75
N ALA A 206 -4.75 -14.59 -5.89
CA ALA A 206 -4.25 -13.79 -7.01
C ALA A 206 -2.73 -13.66 -6.96
N ASN A 207 -2.08 -13.53 -8.11
CA ASN A 207 -0.66 -13.15 -8.16
C ASN A 207 -0.49 -11.61 -8.20
N GLN A 208 0.74 -11.11 -8.12
CA GLN A 208 1.04 -9.68 -8.02
C GLN A 208 0.56 -8.87 -9.23
N VAL A 209 0.59 -9.45 -10.44
CA VAL A 209 0.05 -8.80 -11.65
C VAL A 209 -1.46 -8.65 -11.55
N GLN A 210 -2.15 -9.67 -11.06
CA GLN A 210 -3.60 -9.66 -10.87
C GLN A 210 -4.02 -8.68 -9.78
N GLU A 211 -3.33 -8.68 -8.63
CA GLU A 211 -3.60 -7.72 -7.54
C GLU A 211 -3.50 -6.28 -8.04
N VAL A 212 -2.43 -5.93 -8.76
CA VAL A 212 -2.26 -4.58 -9.34
C VAL A 212 -3.38 -4.27 -10.34
N ALA A 213 -3.62 -5.17 -11.30
CA ALA A 213 -4.61 -4.96 -12.35
C ALA A 213 -6.03 -4.80 -11.79
N TYR A 214 -6.44 -5.64 -10.84
CA TYR A 214 -7.78 -5.60 -10.26
C TYR A 214 -7.95 -4.40 -9.34
N THR A 215 -6.94 -4.02 -8.56
CA THR A 215 -7.01 -2.83 -7.71
C THR A 215 -7.16 -1.55 -8.55
N LEU A 216 -6.36 -1.41 -9.61
CA LEU A 216 -6.47 -0.27 -10.54
C LEU A 216 -7.76 -0.31 -11.37
N GLY A 217 -8.26 -1.50 -11.70
CA GLY A 217 -9.58 -1.68 -12.31
C GLY A 217 -10.72 -1.19 -11.39
N SER A 218 -10.65 -1.52 -10.10
CA SER A 218 -11.58 -1.01 -9.09
C SER A 218 -11.52 0.52 -8.98
N LEU A 219 -10.34 1.15 -9.11
CA LEU A 219 -10.24 2.61 -9.17
C LEU A 219 -11.05 3.19 -10.33
N VAL A 220 -10.87 2.66 -11.55
CA VAL A 220 -11.60 3.13 -12.74
C VAL A 220 -13.12 3.01 -12.52
N PHE A 221 -13.57 1.88 -11.97
CA PHE A 221 -14.97 1.66 -11.62
C PHE A 221 -15.50 2.69 -10.59
N LEU A 222 -14.73 2.98 -9.54
CA LEU A 222 -15.11 3.97 -8.53
C LEU A 222 -15.17 5.39 -9.11
N ILE A 223 -14.23 5.75 -9.99
CA ILE A 223 -14.24 7.05 -10.66
C ILE A 223 -15.56 7.25 -11.41
N GLU A 224 -16.00 6.27 -12.19
CA GLU A 224 -17.27 6.35 -12.92
C GLU A 224 -18.48 6.53 -11.97
N LYS A 225 -18.52 5.77 -10.88
CA LYS A 225 -19.61 5.81 -9.90
C LYS A 225 -19.68 7.11 -9.10
N LEU A 226 -18.52 7.70 -8.78
CA LEU A 226 -18.42 8.95 -8.03
C LEU A 226 -18.63 10.18 -8.91
N LYS A 227 -18.20 10.14 -10.18
CA LYS A 227 -18.51 11.18 -11.17
C LYS A 227 -20.02 11.34 -11.38
N ALA A 228 -20.75 10.23 -11.43
CA ALA A 228 -22.22 10.26 -11.51
C ALA A 228 -22.88 10.97 -10.32
N ARG A 229 -22.16 11.12 -9.20
CA ARG A 229 -22.58 11.78 -7.96
C ARG A 229 -21.98 13.18 -7.78
N GLY A 230 -21.36 13.72 -8.83
CA GLY A 230 -20.86 15.09 -8.86
C GLY A 230 -19.49 15.30 -8.20
N CYS A 231 -18.74 14.24 -7.89
CA CYS A 231 -17.33 14.37 -7.51
C CYS A 231 -16.49 14.62 -8.76
N SER A 232 -15.61 15.61 -8.71
CA SER A 232 -14.61 15.81 -9.78
C SER A 232 -13.53 14.74 -9.71
N GLU A 233 -12.89 14.45 -10.84
CA GLU A 233 -11.79 13.49 -10.88
C GLU A 233 -10.63 13.93 -9.98
N GLN A 234 -10.31 15.23 -9.94
CA GLN A 234 -9.26 15.76 -9.08
C GLN A 234 -9.52 15.46 -7.59
N GLU A 235 -10.75 15.71 -7.11
CA GLU A 235 -11.13 15.40 -5.73
C GLU A 235 -11.02 13.91 -5.42
N ILE A 236 -11.33 13.05 -6.38
CA ILE A 236 -11.20 11.60 -6.23
C ILE A 236 -9.73 11.23 -6.06
N PHE A 237 -8.86 11.66 -6.99
CA PHE A 237 -7.43 11.32 -6.97
C PHE A 237 -6.71 11.85 -5.73
N ASP A 238 -7.05 13.05 -5.26
CA ASP A 238 -6.46 13.64 -4.05
C ASP A 238 -6.87 12.94 -2.74
N LYS A 239 -7.90 12.10 -2.78
CA LYS A 239 -8.42 11.38 -1.61
C LYS A 239 -8.14 9.88 -1.65
N LEU A 240 -7.31 9.41 -2.59
CA LEU A 240 -6.99 7.99 -2.74
C LEU A 240 -6.06 7.47 -1.66
N ASN A 241 -6.43 6.30 -1.15
CA ASN A 241 -5.58 5.43 -0.36
C ASN A 241 -5.66 4.02 -0.96
N PHE A 242 -4.53 3.33 -1.06
CA PHE A 242 -4.47 1.96 -1.56
C PHE A 242 -3.95 1.04 -0.47
N LYS A 243 -4.61 -0.10 -0.26
CA LYS A 243 -4.13 -1.15 0.65
C LYS A 243 -3.77 -2.38 -0.15
N LEU A 244 -2.49 -2.65 -0.34
CA LEU A 244 -2.01 -3.84 -1.03
C LEU A 244 -1.46 -4.84 -0.02
N ALA A 245 -1.65 -6.13 -0.29
CA ALA A 245 -1.02 -7.16 0.52
C ALA A 245 0.45 -7.35 0.12
N ILE A 246 1.21 -8.15 0.87
CA ILE A 246 2.60 -8.49 0.53
C ILE A 246 2.78 -9.99 0.69
N GLY A 247 3.21 -10.65 -0.39
CA GLY A 247 3.56 -12.07 -0.40
C GLY A 247 5.05 -12.33 -0.20
N SER A 248 5.46 -13.59 -0.36
CA SER A 248 6.83 -14.04 -0.07
C SER A 248 7.85 -13.77 -1.18
N GLU A 249 7.43 -13.30 -2.36
CA GLU A 249 8.34 -13.06 -3.50
C GLU A 249 9.07 -11.72 -3.37
N TYR A 250 10.08 -11.65 -2.49
CA TYR A 250 10.77 -10.42 -2.06
C TYR A 250 11.00 -9.35 -3.16
N PHE A 251 11.73 -9.68 -4.24
CA PHE A 251 12.02 -8.72 -5.31
C PHE A 251 10.80 -8.39 -6.20
N VAL A 252 9.88 -9.34 -6.34
CA VAL A 252 8.64 -9.14 -7.10
C VAL A 252 7.72 -8.18 -6.36
N GLU A 253 7.65 -8.29 -5.02
CA GLU A 253 6.90 -7.34 -4.19
C GLU A 253 7.48 -5.93 -4.26
N ILE A 254 8.81 -5.77 -4.20
CA ILE A 254 9.47 -4.46 -4.42
C ILE A 254 9.07 -3.89 -5.79
N GLY A 255 9.15 -4.72 -6.84
CA GLY A 255 8.76 -4.32 -8.20
C GLY A 255 7.27 -3.98 -8.32
N LYS A 256 6.40 -4.69 -7.59
CA LYS A 256 4.95 -4.51 -7.60
C LYS A 256 4.55 -3.10 -7.17
N PHE A 257 5.03 -2.62 -6.03
CA PHE A 257 4.68 -1.29 -5.52
C PHE A 257 5.17 -0.17 -6.45
N ARG A 258 6.37 -0.32 -7.00
CA ARG A 258 6.96 0.61 -7.97
C ARG A 258 6.18 0.64 -9.29
N ALA A 259 5.80 -0.53 -9.79
CA ALA A 259 4.96 -0.66 -10.99
C ALA A 259 3.54 -0.12 -10.75
N PHE A 260 2.96 -0.38 -9.59
CA PHE A 260 1.65 0.13 -9.20
C PHE A 260 1.62 1.67 -9.24
N ASN A 261 2.61 2.33 -8.62
CA ASN A 261 2.74 3.78 -8.65
C ASN A 261 2.85 4.32 -10.10
N SER A 262 3.68 3.70 -10.94
CA SER A 262 3.82 4.09 -12.35
C SER A 262 2.50 3.99 -13.10
N LEU A 263 1.80 2.86 -12.95
CA LEU A 263 0.53 2.60 -13.64
C LEU A 263 -0.59 3.52 -13.12
N LEU A 264 -0.61 3.85 -11.83
CA LEU A 264 -1.55 4.82 -11.28
C LEU A 264 -1.39 6.19 -11.95
N HIS A 265 -0.15 6.65 -12.16
CA HIS A 265 0.11 7.89 -12.89
C HIS A 265 -0.30 7.82 -14.36
N GLU A 266 -0.13 6.66 -15.02
CA GLU A 266 -0.63 6.48 -16.39
C GLU A 266 -2.16 6.59 -16.45
N ILE A 267 -2.87 6.02 -15.46
CA ILE A 267 -4.32 6.14 -15.34
C ILE A 267 -4.72 7.59 -15.07
N ALA A 268 -4.09 8.27 -14.10
CA ALA A 268 -4.35 9.68 -13.79
C ALA A 268 -4.19 10.57 -15.04
N ALA A 269 -3.14 10.35 -15.82
CA ALA A 269 -2.89 11.08 -17.05
C ALA A 269 -3.99 10.89 -18.11
N LYS A 270 -4.68 9.73 -18.14
CA LYS A 270 -5.85 9.53 -19.02
C LYS A 270 -7.06 10.37 -18.60
N TYR A 271 -7.15 10.72 -17.33
CA TYR A 271 -8.15 11.66 -16.80
C TYR A 271 -7.66 13.12 -16.83
N GLY A 272 -6.48 13.40 -17.40
CA GLY A 272 -5.92 14.75 -17.46
C GLY A 272 -5.31 15.25 -16.15
N ILE A 273 -5.11 14.37 -15.17
CA ILE A 273 -4.56 14.71 -13.86
C ILE A 273 -3.06 14.46 -13.89
N THR A 274 -2.31 15.49 -13.50
CA THR A 274 -0.84 15.49 -13.51
C THR A 274 -0.25 15.61 -12.11
N GLU A 275 -0.94 16.33 -11.22
CA GLU A 275 -0.56 16.49 -9.82
C GLU A 275 -1.73 16.05 -8.94
N TYR A 276 -1.44 15.12 -8.03
CA TYR A 276 -2.38 14.63 -7.03
C TYR A 276 -1.59 13.98 -5.90
N THR A 277 -2.26 13.70 -4.79
CA THR A 277 -1.65 13.01 -3.66
C THR A 277 -2.42 11.75 -3.29
N HIS A 278 -1.73 10.62 -3.22
CA HIS A 278 -2.27 9.34 -2.77
C HIS A 278 -1.39 8.72 -1.68
N THR A 279 -1.89 7.66 -1.07
CA THR A 279 -1.15 6.88 -0.07
C THR A 279 -1.22 5.40 -0.44
N ILE A 280 -0.14 4.66 -0.23
CA ILE A 280 -0.06 3.21 -0.37
C ILE A 280 0.33 2.59 0.96
N ILE A 281 -0.51 1.68 1.41
CA ILE A 281 -0.37 0.93 2.65
C ILE A 281 -0.13 -0.53 2.30
N ALA A 282 0.82 -1.14 2.98
CA ALA A 282 1.21 -2.50 2.77
C ALA A 282 0.81 -3.36 3.97
N LYS A 283 0.13 -4.48 3.69
CA LYS A 283 -0.28 -5.45 4.72
C LYS A 283 0.38 -6.79 4.42
N THR A 284 1.13 -7.34 5.38
CA THR A 284 1.65 -8.70 5.26
C THR A 284 0.50 -9.68 5.01
N SER A 285 0.58 -10.49 3.95
CA SER A 285 -0.51 -11.39 3.55
C SER A 285 -0.83 -12.41 4.65
N ILE A 286 -2.10 -12.73 4.82
CA ILE A 286 -2.54 -13.80 5.72
C ILE A 286 -2.27 -15.16 5.07
N TRP A 287 -2.44 -15.24 3.74
CA TRP A 287 -2.26 -16.46 2.96
C TRP A 287 -0.86 -17.08 3.10
N SER A 288 0.19 -16.26 3.25
CA SER A 288 1.56 -16.78 3.42
C SER A 288 1.85 -17.34 4.82
N LYS A 289 0.96 -17.15 5.79
CA LYS A 289 1.19 -17.51 7.20
C LYS A 289 0.78 -18.94 7.49
N SER A 290 1.61 -19.61 8.27
CA SER A 290 1.38 -21.01 8.66
C SER A 290 0.82 -21.09 10.08
N VAL A 291 -0.21 -21.92 10.25
CA VAL A 291 -0.70 -22.34 11.59
C VAL A 291 0.29 -23.32 12.24
N THR A 292 0.93 -24.17 11.42
CA THR A 292 1.98 -25.09 11.87
C THR A 292 3.32 -24.37 11.98
N ASP A 293 4.03 -24.55 13.09
CA ASP A 293 5.26 -23.80 13.39
C ASP A 293 5.09 -22.26 13.24
N PRO A 294 4.24 -21.64 14.07
CA PRO A 294 3.84 -20.24 13.90
C PRO A 294 4.99 -19.25 14.09
N GLN A 295 6.11 -19.65 14.73
CA GLN A 295 7.26 -18.76 14.94
C GLN A 295 7.94 -18.40 13.61
N THR A 296 7.84 -19.26 12.59
CA THR A 296 8.34 -18.96 11.24
C THR A 296 7.64 -17.78 10.58
N ASN A 297 6.43 -17.43 11.04
CA ASN A 297 5.70 -16.27 10.54
C ASN A 297 6.40 -14.95 10.86
N LEU A 298 7.21 -14.89 11.93
CA LEU A 298 8.03 -13.72 12.23
C LEU A 298 9.04 -13.45 11.10
N LEU A 299 9.68 -14.51 10.59
CA LEU A 299 10.62 -14.40 9.47
C LEU A 299 9.92 -13.98 8.18
N ARG A 300 8.75 -14.58 7.89
CA ARG A 300 7.93 -14.21 6.72
C ARG A 300 7.52 -12.74 6.76
N ALA A 301 6.94 -12.31 7.87
CA ALA A 301 6.52 -10.93 8.07
C ALA A 301 7.70 -9.95 7.99
N THR A 302 8.88 -10.33 8.46
CA THR A 302 10.10 -9.50 8.35
C THR A 302 10.49 -9.27 6.88
N THR A 303 10.52 -10.35 6.08
CA THR A 303 10.88 -10.23 4.66
C THR A 303 9.83 -9.47 3.85
N GLU A 304 8.56 -9.66 4.17
CA GLU A 304 7.44 -8.94 3.55
C GLU A 304 7.45 -7.45 3.91
N ALA A 305 7.61 -7.11 5.19
CA ALA A 305 7.69 -5.71 5.60
C ALA A 305 8.88 -5.01 4.94
N MET A 306 10.04 -5.68 4.85
CA MET A 306 11.22 -5.12 4.19
C MET A 306 11.01 -4.92 2.68
N SER A 307 10.33 -5.84 1.97
CA SER A 307 10.05 -5.64 0.55
C SER A 307 9.08 -4.49 0.30
N ALA A 308 8.11 -4.28 1.19
CA ALA A 308 7.22 -3.12 1.13
C ALA A 308 7.98 -1.80 1.34
N ILE A 309 8.81 -1.72 2.38
CA ILE A 309 9.63 -0.52 2.66
C ILE A 309 10.50 -0.16 1.44
N LEU A 310 11.20 -1.14 0.87
CA LEU A 310 12.03 -0.93 -0.33
C LEU A 310 11.21 -0.69 -1.61
N GLY A 311 9.92 -0.99 -1.56
CA GLY A 311 8.94 -0.72 -2.62
C GLY A 311 8.37 0.70 -2.61
N ASN A 312 8.80 1.56 -1.69
CA ASN A 312 8.32 2.94 -1.51
C ASN A 312 6.86 3.04 -1.04
N VAL A 313 6.46 2.24 -0.05
CA VAL A 313 5.14 2.37 0.58
C VAL A 313 5.16 3.43 1.68
N ASP A 314 3.99 4.00 1.98
CA ASP A 314 3.85 5.03 3.02
C ASP A 314 3.70 4.42 4.42
N ALA A 315 3.05 3.24 4.50
CA ALA A 315 2.74 2.57 5.76
C ALA A 315 2.63 1.04 5.66
#